data_AF-A0A7X4AS12-F1
#
_entry.id   AF-A0A7X4AS12-F1
#
_cell.length_a   1.000
_cell.length_b   1.000
_cell.length_c   1.000
_cell.angle_alpha   90.00
_cell.angle_beta   90.00
_cell.angle_gamma   90.00
#
_symmetry.space_group_name_H-M   'P 1'
#
loop_
_entity.id
_entity.type
_entity.pdbx_description
1 polymer ?
#
loop_
_entity_poly.entity_id
_entity_poly.type
_entity_poly.pdbx_seq_one_letter_code
_entity_poly.pdbx_strand_id
1 'polypeptide(L)'
;MIPTITKLLIKIEQLEWDLAEVKQELEELQAPIMKALTPEEFQVARLARVQAQNERRHPSIEKALGKSDPDAKTLTAEELQQLSLEEGINPEDNLFSSAIIEERERRSK
;
A
#
# COMPACT_ATOMS: atom_id res chain seq x y z
N MET A 1 -30.88 34.29 -46.55
CA MET A 1 -29.85 33.23 -46.49
C MET A 1 -28.91 33.59 -45.35
N ILE A 2 -28.81 32.76 -44.30
CA ILE A 2 -27.94 33.07 -43.15
C ILE A 2 -26.48 32.88 -43.59
N PRO A 3 -25.60 33.90 -43.44
CA PRO A 3 -24.19 33.77 -43.77
C PRO A 3 -23.53 32.60 -43.03
N THR A 4 -22.61 31.91 -43.69
CA THR A 4 -21.88 30.77 -43.11
C THR A 4 -21.20 31.14 -41.79
N ILE A 5 -20.67 32.36 -41.68
CA ILE A 5 -20.05 32.89 -40.45
C ILE A 5 -21.05 32.91 -39.30
N THR A 6 -22.28 33.39 -39.53
CA THR A 6 -23.32 33.43 -38.50
C THR A 6 -23.73 32.03 -38.04
N LYS A 7 -23.78 31.05 -38.96
CA LYS A 7 -24.04 29.64 -38.59
C LYS A 7 -22.93 29.04 -37.73
N LEU A 8 -21.67 29.40 -38.01
CA LEU A 8 -20.53 28.95 -37.22
C LEU A 8 -20.54 29.55 -35.81
N LEU A 9 -20.87 30.84 -35.68
CA LEU A 9 -20.97 31.50 -34.37
C LEU A 9 -22.04 30.87 -33.49
N ILE A 10 -23.23 30.59 -34.03
CA ILE A 10 -24.31 29.90 -33.30
C ILE A 10 -23.85 28.50 -32.84
N LYS A 11 -23.11 27.78 -33.70
CA LYS A 11 -22.62 26.45 -33.36
C LYS A 11 -21.52 26.49 -32.29
N ILE A 12 -20.67 27.52 -32.29
CA ILE A 12 -19.65 27.72 -31.24
C ILE A 12 -20.34 27.98 -29.91
N GLU A 13 -21.33 28.87 -29.88
CA GLU A 13 -22.07 29.19 -28.66
C GLU A 13 -22.80 27.95 -28.10
N GLN A 14 -23.42 27.13 -28.96
CA GLN A 14 -24.00 25.85 -28.54
C GLN A 14 -22.96 24.89 -27.97
N LEU A 15 -21.79 24.75 -28.61
CA LEU A 15 -20.72 23.88 -28.11
C LEU A 15 -20.15 24.36 -26.77
N GLU A 16 -20.10 25.67 -26.53
CA GLU A 16 -19.66 26.23 -25.25
C GLU A 16 -20.65 25.91 -24.12
N TRP A 17 -21.95 25.99 -24.42
CA TRP A 17 -23.01 25.58 -23.50
C TRP A 17 -22.96 24.08 -23.19
N ASP A 18 -22.92 23.24 -24.22
CA ASP A 18 -22.83 21.78 -24.06
C ASP A 18 -21.58 21.38 -23.25
N LEU A 19 -20.45 22.07 -23.47
CA LEU A 19 -19.21 21.82 -22.74
C LEU A 19 -19.29 22.24 -21.28
N ALA A 20 -20.03 23.30 -20.96
CA ALA A 20 -20.28 23.72 -19.58
C ALA A 20 -21.16 22.71 -18.84
N GLU A 21 -22.21 22.20 -19.50
CA GLU A 21 -23.10 21.17 -18.95
C GLU A 21 -22.35 19.87 -18.66
N VAL A 22 -21.56 19.37 -19.64
CA VAL A 22 -20.73 18.17 -19.46
C VAL A 22 -19.71 18.33 -18.32
N LYS A 23 -19.14 19.53 -18.14
CA LYS A 23 -18.23 19.79 -17.02
C LYS A 23 -18.93 19.72 -15.68
N GLN A 24 -20.13 20.27 -15.58
CA GLN A 24 -20.92 20.25 -14.36
C GLN A 24 -21.33 18.81 -14.02
N GLU A 25 -21.82 18.04 -14.99
CA GLU A 25 -22.16 16.62 -14.79
C GLU A 25 -20.93 15.80 -14.38
N LEU A 26 -19.77 16.07 -14.97
CA LEU A 26 -18.52 15.42 -14.59
C LEU A 26 -18.11 15.75 -13.14
N GLU A 27 -18.30 16.99 -12.69
CA GLU A 27 -18.02 17.41 -11.32
C GLU A 27 -18.98 16.76 -10.31
N GLU A 28 -20.27 16.70 -10.66
CA GLU A 28 -21.32 16.01 -9.88
C GLU A 28 -21.08 14.49 -9.80
N LEU A 29 -20.55 13.87 -10.85
CA LEU A 29 -20.15 12.46 -10.87
C LEU A 29 -18.83 12.21 -10.13
N GLN A 30 -17.90 13.17 -10.12
CA GLN A 30 -16.64 13.07 -9.38
C GLN A 30 -16.82 13.29 -7.88
N ALA A 31 -17.72 14.19 -7.45
CA ALA A 31 -17.98 14.49 -6.05
C ALA A 31 -18.26 13.25 -5.15
N PRO A 32 -19.08 12.25 -5.56
CA PRO A 32 -19.28 11.03 -4.79
C PRO A 32 -18.14 10.02 -4.89
N ILE A 33 -17.35 10.03 -5.99
CA ILE A 33 -16.16 9.18 -6.16
C ILE A 33 -14.97 9.70 -5.33
N MET A 34 -14.97 11.00 -5.02
CA MET A 34 -13.97 11.71 -4.22
C MET A 34 -14.39 11.88 -2.75
N LYS A 35 -15.13 10.95 -2.15
CA LYS A 35 -15.00 10.74 -0.69
C LYS A 35 -13.62 10.11 -0.44
N ALA A 36 -12.58 10.94 -0.55
CA ALA A 36 -11.24 10.59 -0.15
C ALA A 36 -11.33 10.12 1.30
N LEU A 37 -10.98 8.84 1.53
CA LEU A 37 -10.80 8.32 2.88
C LEU A 37 -9.88 9.30 3.60
N THR A 38 -10.27 9.69 4.82
CA THR A 38 -9.36 10.41 5.70
C THR A 38 -8.06 9.60 5.83
N PRO A 39 -6.92 10.25 6.15
CA PRO A 39 -5.67 9.51 6.35
C PRO A 39 -5.81 8.32 7.31
N GLU A 40 -6.64 8.45 8.35
CA GLU A 40 -6.93 7.38 9.31
C GLU A 40 -7.72 6.23 8.67
N GLU A 41 -8.81 6.53 7.95
CA GLU A 41 -9.60 5.52 7.25
C GLU A 41 -8.78 4.80 6.16
N PHE A 42 -7.89 5.53 5.48
CA PHE A 42 -6.96 4.95 4.52
C PHE A 42 -5.98 3.99 5.20
N GLN A 43 -5.42 4.36 6.35
CA GLN A 43 -4.53 3.47 7.09
C GLN A 43 -5.26 2.22 7.58
N VAL A 44 -6.48 2.37 8.09
CA VAL A 44 -7.31 1.22 8.51
C VAL A 44 -7.60 0.31 7.33
N ALA A 45 -8.03 0.85 6.19
CA ALA A 45 -8.29 0.07 4.97
C ALA A 45 -7.01 -0.63 4.46
N ARG A 46 -5.86 0.06 4.50
CA ARG A 46 -4.56 -0.49 4.13
C ARG A 46 -4.16 -1.64 5.06
N LEU A 47 -4.31 -1.48 6.37
CA LEU A 47 -3.99 -2.52 7.36
C LEU A 47 -4.88 -3.75 7.18
N ALA A 48 -6.19 -3.56 7.02
CA ALA A 48 -7.13 -4.65 6.78
C ALA A 48 -6.77 -5.42 5.49
N ARG A 49 -6.38 -4.72 4.43
CA ARG A 49 -5.92 -5.35 3.18
C ARG A 49 -4.65 -6.17 3.38
N VAL A 50 -3.66 -5.62 4.09
CA VAL A 50 -2.39 -6.32 4.36
C VAL A 50 -2.63 -7.55 5.23
N GLN A 51 -3.46 -7.45 6.27
CA GLN A 51 -3.85 -8.59 7.11
C GLN A 51 -4.50 -9.70 6.27
N ALA A 52 -5.51 -9.36 5.47
CA ALA A 52 -6.19 -10.33 4.60
C ALA A 52 -5.23 -10.99 3.58
N GLN A 53 -4.25 -10.25 3.06
CA GLN A 53 -3.22 -10.80 2.17
C GLN A 53 -2.27 -11.73 2.91
N ASN A 54 -1.87 -11.38 4.13
CA ASN A 54 -0.99 -12.21 4.96
C ASN A 54 -1.69 -13.51 5.37
N GLU A 55 -2.95 -13.45 5.81
CA GLU A 55 -3.76 -14.63 6.13
C GLU A 55 -3.89 -15.58 4.94
N ARG A 56 -4.14 -15.05 3.74
CA ARG A 56 -4.18 -15.86 2.51
C ARG A 56 -2.85 -16.53 2.18
N ARG A 57 -1.72 -15.88 2.49
CA ARG A 57 -0.38 -16.40 2.22
C ARG A 57 0.13 -17.32 3.32
N HIS A 58 -0.41 -17.24 4.53
CA HIS A 58 0.04 -17.99 5.71
C HIS A 58 0.23 -19.49 5.44
N PRO A 59 -0.74 -20.22 4.84
CA PRO A 59 -0.58 -21.65 4.60
C PRO A 59 0.54 -21.97 3.59
N SER A 60 0.77 -21.08 2.62
CA SER A 60 1.84 -21.25 1.64
C SER A 60 3.22 -20.99 2.27
N ILE A 61 3.29 -20.01 3.18
CA ILE A 61 4.50 -19.71 3.96
C ILE A 61 4.82 -20.88 4.90
N GLU A 62 3.84 -21.39 5.65
CA GLU A 62 4.03 -22.58 6.50
C GLU A 62 4.45 -23.80 5.69
N LYS A 63 3.86 -24.00 4.50
CA LYS A 63 4.28 -25.10 3.62
C LYS A 63 5.72 -24.94 3.11
N ALA A 64 6.15 -23.71 2.81
CA ALA A 64 7.49 -23.43 2.31
C ALA A 64 8.56 -23.48 3.40
N LEU A 65 8.26 -22.97 4.59
CA LEU A 65 9.16 -22.97 5.75
C LEU A 65 9.17 -24.30 6.50
N GLY A 66 8.17 -25.16 6.25
CA GLY A 66 7.99 -26.43 6.96
C GLY A 66 7.40 -26.23 8.35
N LYS A 67 7.32 -27.32 9.12
CA LYS A 67 6.93 -27.26 10.53
C LYS A 67 8.09 -26.68 11.31
N SER A 68 7.82 -25.65 12.12
CA SER A 68 8.77 -25.21 13.15
C SER A 68 9.13 -26.41 14.02
N ASP A 69 10.42 -26.70 14.13
CA ASP A 69 10.93 -27.71 15.03
C ASP A 69 10.71 -27.20 16.48
N PRO A 70 9.86 -27.87 17.29
CA PRO A 70 9.59 -27.43 18.65
C PRO A 70 10.82 -27.53 19.55
N ASP A 71 11.80 -28.36 19.17
CA ASP A 71 13.05 -28.55 19.89
C ASP A 71 14.18 -27.66 19.33
N ALA A 72 13.88 -26.82 18.33
CA ALA A 72 14.87 -25.90 17.78
C ALA A 72 15.39 -24.96 18.87
N LYS A 73 16.70 -25.06 19.13
CA LYS A 73 17.41 -24.15 20.03
C LYS A 73 17.16 -22.73 19.54
N THR A 74 16.49 -21.94 20.37
CA THR A 74 16.25 -20.56 20.05
C THR A 74 17.52 -19.77 20.32
N LEU A 75 18.13 -19.23 19.27
CA LEU A 75 19.43 -18.54 19.34
C LEU A 75 19.39 -17.33 20.29
N THR A 76 20.51 -17.02 20.93
CA THR A 76 20.68 -15.77 21.68
C THR A 76 20.83 -14.57 20.74
N ALA A 77 20.77 -13.35 21.26
CA ALA A 77 21.02 -12.14 20.47
C ALA A 77 22.43 -12.16 19.84
N GLU A 78 23.44 -12.57 20.60
CA GLU A 78 24.82 -12.71 20.15
C GLU A 78 24.95 -13.78 19.05
N GLU A 79 24.33 -14.95 19.24
CA GLU A 79 24.33 -16.03 18.25
C GLU A 79 23.62 -15.61 16.94
N LEU A 80 22.53 -14.85 17.03
CA LEU A 80 21.84 -14.29 15.85
C LEU A 80 22.68 -13.22 15.14
N GLN A 81 23.38 -12.38 15.89
CA GLN A 81 24.27 -11.37 15.32
C GLN A 81 25.40 -12.03 14.54
N GLN A 82 26.02 -13.07 15.12
CA GLN A 82 27.07 -13.83 14.46
C GLN A 82 26.55 -14.54 13.20
N LEU A 83 25.40 -15.21 13.27
CA LEU A 83 24.77 -15.87 12.12
C LEU A 83 24.46 -14.88 11.00
N SER A 84 23.98 -13.67 11.34
CA SER A 84 23.69 -12.63 10.34
C SER A 84 24.95 -12.24 9.58
N LEU A 85 26.06 -12.05 10.28
CA LEU A 85 27.35 -11.72 9.65
C LEU A 85 27.88 -12.86 8.77
N GLU A 86 27.69 -14.12 9.17
CA GLU A 86 28.06 -15.30 8.38
C GLU A 86 27.27 -15.39 7.06
N GLU A 87 25.99 -15.00 7.09
CA GLU A 87 25.13 -14.89 5.90
C GLU A 87 25.37 -13.60 5.09
N GLY A 88 26.38 -12.80 5.45
CA GLY A 88 26.75 -11.55 4.77
C GLY A 88 25.78 -10.39 5.03
N ILE A 89 24.93 -10.50 6.06
CA ILE A 89 24.01 -9.46 6.50
C ILE A 89 24.69 -8.69 7.63
N ASN A 90 25.06 -7.42 7.40
CA ASN A 90 25.51 -6.55 8.47
C ASN A 90 24.29 -5.99 9.22
N PRO A 91 24.04 -6.37 10.49
CA PRO A 91 22.85 -5.93 11.20
C PRO A 91 22.82 -4.43 11.47
N GLU A 92 23.99 -3.80 11.63
CA GLU A 92 24.09 -2.36 11.87
C GLU A 92 23.65 -1.54 10.65
N ASP A 93 23.80 -2.09 9.44
CA ASP A 93 23.41 -1.45 8.18
C ASP A 93 21.97 -1.79 7.76
N ASN A 94 21.31 -2.72 8.46
CA ASN A 94 19.98 -3.21 8.11
C ASN A 94 19.04 -3.18 9.32
N LEU A 95 18.12 -2.21 9.28
CA LEU A 95 17.10 -1.95 10.30
C LEU A 95 16.24 -3.17 10.66
N PHE A 96 16.03 -4.10 9.72
CA PHE A 96 15.22 -5.28 10.00
C PHE A 96 15.99 -6.28 10.86
N SER A 97 17.25 -6.56 10.51
CA SER A 97 18.12 -7.43 11.30
C SER A 97 18.47 -6.83 12.66
N SER A 98 18.72 -5.52 12.75
CA SER A 98 18.97 -4.87 14.05
C SER A 98 17.76 -4.98 14.98
N ALA A 99 16.55 -4.71 14.47
CA ALA A 99 15.32 -4.80 15.27
C ALA A 99 15.05 -6.23 15.77
N ILE A 100 15.37 -7.26 14.98
CA ILE A 100 15.25 -8.67 15.40
C ILE A 100 16.22 -8.97 16.54
N ILE A 101 17.47 -8.52 16.44
CA ILE A 101 18.51 -8.75 17.47
C ILE A 101 18.15 -8.00 18.75
N GLU A 102 17.72 -6.73 18.67
CA GLU A 102 17.28 -5.95 19.84
C GLU A 102 16.08 -6.58 20.56
N GLU A 103 15.07 -7.02 19.81
CA GLU A 103 13.92 -7.71 20.38
C GLU A 103 14.34 -9.03 21.05
N ARG A 104 15.34 -9.72 20.48
CA ARG A 104 15.91 -10.92 21.09
C ARG A 104 16.59 -10.61 22.42
N GLU A 105 17.39 -9.56 22.45
CA GLU A 105 18.11 -9.10 23.63
C GLU A 105 17.16 -8.66 24.76
N ARG A 106 16.03 -8.02 24.38
CA ARG A 106 14.96 -7.64 25.30
C ARG A 106 14.28 -8.84 25.96
N ARG A 107 14.03 -9.92 25.20
CA ARG A 107 13.37 -11.14 25.71
C ARG A 107 14.28 -12.01 26.60
N SER A 108 15.58 -11.79 26.55
CA SER A 108 16.57 -12.51 27.37
C SER A 108 16.89 -11.83 28.70
N LYS A 109 16.26 -10.69 29.01
CA LYS A 109 16.32 -9.97 30.31
C LYS A 109 15.06 -10.22 31.12
#